data_AF-A0A2U1VGH0-F1
#
_entry.id   AF-A0A2U1VGH0-F1
#
_cell.length_a   1.000
_cell.length_b   1.000
_cell.length_c   1.000
_cell.angle_alpha   90.00
_cell.angle_beta   90.00
_cell.angle_gamma   90.00
#
_symmetry.space_group_name_H-M   'P 1'
#
loop_
_entity.id
_entity.type
_entity.pdbx_description
1 polymer ?
#
loop_
_entity_poly.entity_id
_entity_poly.type
_entity_poly.pdbx_seq_one_letter_code
_entity_poly.pdbx_strand_id
1 'polypeptide(L)'
;MSRRNRHAFDTLSRDLVVRATDRMETLRSLVERSDSDGREAWERTLDHLRGLNNRAIARIEAAHLADDDAWPFARSRADQAMMDLMHALDEFDGRLRLLAA
;
A
#
# COMPACT_ATOMS: atom_id res chain seq x y z
N MET A 1 -6.48 -12.17 -24.02
CA MET A 1 -5.28 -11.53 -23.41
C MET A 1 -4.28 -12.60 -22.90
N SER A 2 -2.97 -12.32 -22.78
CA SER A 2 -2.01 -13.40 -22.41
C SER A 2 -2.09 -13.74 -20.92
N ARG A 3 -2.32 -15.02 -20.58
CA ARG A 3 -2.29 -15.58 -19.22
C ARG A 3 -1.04 -15.18 -18.43
N ARG A 4 0.09 -14.96 -19.11
CA ARG A 4 1.35 -14.49 -18.53
C ARG A 4 1.22 -13.13 -17.86
N ASN A 5 0.46 -12.19 -18.44
CA ASN A 5 0.30 -10.85 -17.90
C ASN A 5 -0.57 -10.84 -16.64
N ARG A 6 -1.61 -11.68 -16.59
CA ARG A 6 -2.41 -11.88 -15.37
C ARG A 6 -1.56 -12.49 -14.26
N HIS A 7 -0.83 -13.55 -14.55
CA HIS A 7 0.05 -14.18 -13.55
C HIS A 7 1.15 -13.25 -13.01
N ALA A 8 1.74 -12.43 -13.88
CA ALA A 8 2.72 -11.43 -13.45
C ALA A 8 2.08 -10.37 -12.54
N PHE A 9 0.89 -9.91 -12.88
CA PHE A 9 0.11 -8.98 -12.04
C PHE A 9 -0.19 -9.60 -10.68
N ASP A 10 -0.75 -10.82 -10.64
CA ASP A 10 -1.09 -11.50 -9.38
C ASP A 10 0.11 -11.65 -8.44
N THR A 11 1.28 -11.98 -9.02
CA THR A 11 2.54 -12.10 -8.27
C THR A 11 2.96 -10.76 -7.68
N LEU A 12 2.98 -9.70 -8.50
CA LEU A 12 3.36 -8.36 -8.05
C LEU A 12 2.39 -7.82 -6.97
N SER A 13 1.09 -7.99 -7.19
CA SER A 13 0.07 -7.56 -6.24
C SER A 13 0.17 -8.28 -4.91
N ARG A 14 0.42 -9.60 -4.91
CA ARG A 14 0.64 -10.36 -3.68
C ARG A 14 1.87 -9.87 -2.91
N ASP A 15 3.01 -9.75 -3.60
CA ASP A 15 4.25 -9.31 -2.98
C ASP A 15 4.12 -7.90 -2.39
N LEU A 16 3.41 -7.01 -3.09
CA LEU A 16 3.16 -5.65 -2.61
C LEU A 16 2.28 -5.64 -1.37
N VAL A 17 1.19 -6.40 -1.34
CA VAL A 17 0.29 -6.45 -0.18
C VAL A 17 1.03 -6.96 1.07
N VAL A 18 1.85 -8.00 0.93
CA VAL A 18 2.67 -8.52 2.05
C VAL A 18 3.63 -7.44 2.54
N ARG A 19 4.43 -6.84 1.65
CA ARG A 19 5.41 -5.81 2.03
C ARG A 19 4.77 -4.57 2.63
N ALA A 20 3.64 -4.11 2.09
CA ALA A 20 2.93 -2.95 2.60
C ALA A 20 2.38 -3.22 4.01
N THR A 21 1.82 -4.40 4.23
CA THR A 21 1.28 -4.80 5.55
C THR A 21 2.39 -4.89 6.59
N ASP A 22 3.51 -5.54 6.26
CA ASP A 22 4.67 -5.67 7.15
C ASP A 22 5.28 -4.30 7.50
N ARG A 23 5.40 -3.40 6.50
CA ARG A 23 5.85 -2.03 6.74
C ARG A 23 4.89 -1.31 7.68
N MET A 24 3.60 -1.28 7.37
CA MET A 24 2.60 -0.61 8.22
C MET A 24 2.58 -1.13 9.65
N GLU A 25 2.80 -2.43 9.86
CA GLU A 25 2.89 -3.03 11.18
C GLU A 25 4.15 -2.57 11.95
N THR A 26 5.28 -2.48 11.25
CA THR A 26 6.51 -1.90 11.80
C THR A 26 6.31 -0.44 12.20
N LEU A 27 5.64 0.34 11.35
CA LEU A 27 5.32 1.75 11.60
C LEU A 27 4.43 1.91 12.83
N ARG A 28 3.38 1.09 12.92
CA ARG A 28 2.48 1.06 14.08
C ARG A 28 3.25 0.78 15.37
N SER A 29 4.11 -0.24 15.36
CA SER A 29 4.94 -0.60 16.51
C SER A 29 5.91 0.52 16.92
N LEU A 30 6.40 1.32 15.98
CA LEU A 30 7.25 2.48 16.30
C LEU A 30 6.45 3.61 16.96
N VAL A 31 5.28 3.94 16.40
CA VAL A 31 4.38 4.97 16.95
C VAL A 31 3.87 4.60 18.34
N GLU A 32 3.56 3.33 18.58
CA GLU A 32 3.13 2.83 19.89
C GLU A 32 4.22 2.99 20.97
N ARG A 33 5.50 3.05 20.57
CA ARG A 33 6.66 3.21 21.47
C ARG A 33 7.15 4.66 21.62
N SER A 34 6.73 5.59 20.76
CA SER A 34 7.14 7.00 20.86
C SER A 34 6.32 7.74 21.93
N ASP A 35 7.00 8.52 22.77
CA ASP A 35 6.37 9.37 23.79
C ASP A 35 5.49 10.47 23.16
N SER A 36 4.50 10.93 23.92
CA SER A 36 3.22 11.53 23.49
C SER A 36 3.23 12.71 22.51
N ASP A 37 4.36 13.38 22.30
CA ASP A 37 4.41 14.55 21.42
C ASP A 37 4.38 14.15 19.94
N GLY A 38 3.26 14.45 19.28
CA GLY A 38 3.04 14.16 17.86
C GLY A 38 2.32 12.83 17.58
N ARG A 39 1.95 12.06 18.61
CA ARG A 39 1.20 10.79 18.46
C ARG A 39 -0.06 10.92 17.61
N GLU A 40 -0.82 11.99 17.78
CA GLU A 40 -2.04 12.23 17.01
C GLU A 40 -1.75 12.41 15.50
N ALA A 41 -0.65 13.09 15.15
CA ALA A 41 -0.22 13.23 13.75
C ALA A 41 0.21 11.88 13.17
N TRP A 42 0.87 11.05 13.97
CA TRP A 42 1.23 9.68 13.59
C TRP A 42 0.02 8.78 13.40
N GLU A 43 -0.95 8.83 14.31
CA GLU A 43 -2.20 8.08 14.22
C GLU A 43 -2.99 8.47 12.96
N ARG A 44 -3.12 9.78 12.67
CA ARG A 44 -3.72 10.26 11.42
C ARG A 44 -3.00 9.73 10.17
N THR A 45 -1.68 9.67 10.23
CA THR A 45 -0.89 9.20 9.09
C THR A 45 -1.01 7.68 8.91
N LEU A 46 -1.02 6.91 10.00
CA LEU A 46 -1.31 5.47 9.96
C LEU A 46 -2.72 5.20 9.44
N ASP A 47 -3.71 6.01 9.82
CA ASP A 47 -5.07 5.92 9.28
C ASP A 47 -5.11 6.20 7.78
N HIS A 48 -4.39 7.23 7.33
CA HIS A 48 -4.23 7.51 5.90
C HIS A 48 -3.61 6.32 5.13
N LEU A 49 -2.55 5.70 5.68
CA LEU A 49 -1.92 4.51 5.10
C LEU A 49 -2.88 3.32 5.03
N ARG A 50 -3.71 3.11 6.07
CA ARG A 50 -4.78 2.09 6.05
C ARG A 50 -5.79 2.37 4.94
N GLY A 51 -6.19 3.61 4.75
CA GLY A 51 -7.07 4.02 3.65
C GLY A 51 -6.47 3.70 2.26
N LEU A 52 -5.19 4.00 2.06
CA LEU A 52 -4.48 3.67 0.81
C LEU A 52 -4.32 2.17 0.60
N ASN A 53 -3.99 1.41 1.65
CA ASN A 53 -3.87 -0.05 1.58
C ASN A 53 -5.20 -0.70 1.20
N ASN A 54 -6.29 -0.33 1.90
CA ASN A 54 -7.64 -0.82 1.59
C ASN A 54 -8.05 -0.50 0.14
N ARG A 55 -7.71 0.71 -0.34
CA ARG A 55 -7.96 1.09 -1.74
C ARG A 55 -7.15 0.24 -2.70
N ALA A 56 -5.87 0.00 -2.44
CA ALA A 56 -5.03 -0.84 -3.28
C ALA A 56 -5.57 -2.28 -3.36
N ILE A 57 -5.91 -2.88 -2.23
CA ILE A 57 -6.54 -4.22 -2.16
C ILE A 57 -7.82 -4.25 -3.00
N ALA A 58 -8.74 -3.31 -2.79
CA ALA A 58 -9.99 -3.27 -3.52
C ALA A 58 -9.78 -3.14 -5.05
N ARG A 59 -8.76 -2.39 -5.50
CA ARG A 59 -8.45 -2.27 -6.93
C ARG A 59 -7.77 -3.51 -7.50
N ILE A 60 -6.93 -4.18 -6.73
CA ILE A 60 -6.33 -5.47 -7.09
C ILE A 60 -7.44 -6.52 -7.26
N GLU A 61 -8.36 -6.61 -6.30
CA GLU A 61 -9.52 -7.51 -6.38
C GLU A 61 -10.39 -7.20 -7.60
N ALA A 62 -10.67 -5.93 -7.87
CA ALA A 62 -11.40 -5.52 -9.07
C ALA A 62 -10.67 -5.94 -10.36
N ALA A 63 -9.34 -5.87 -10.39
CA ALA A 63 -8.54 -6.33 -11.54
C ALA A 63 -8.56 -7.86 -11.69
N HIS A 64 -8.58 -8.62 -10.59
CA HIS A 64 -8.74 -10.08 -10.64
C HIS A 64 -10.10 -10.49 -11.19
N LEU A 65 -11.17 -9.77 -10.82
CA LEU A 65 -12.55 -10.05 -11.25
C LEU A 65 -12.88 -9.55 -12.66
N ALA A 66 -12.04 -8.69 -13.24
CA ALA A 66 -12.27 -8.13 -14.56
C ALA A 66 -12.20 -9.19 -15.67
N ASP A 67 -13.14 -9.09 -16.60
CA ASP A 67 -13.10 -9.81 -17.88
C ASP A 67 -11.93 -9.33 -18.75
N ASP A 68 -11.68 -10.02 -19.86
CA ASP A 68 -10.53 -9.74 -20.71
C ASP A 68 -10.55 -8.33 -21.34
N ASP A 69 -11.73 -7.75 -21.56
CA ASP A 69 -11.91 -6.44 -22.19
C ASP A 69 -11.73 -5.29 -21.17
N ALA A 70 -12.20 -5.46 -19.94
CA ALA A 70 -12.08 -4.48 -18.86
C ALA A 70 -10.75 -4.58 -18.09
N TRP A 71 -10.06 -5.73 -18.17
CA TRP A 71 -8.82 -5.97 -17.42
C TRP A 71 -7.73 -4.91 -17.61
N PRO A 72 -7.43 -4.37 -18.82
CA PRO A 72 -6.37 -3.38 -18.97
C PRO A 72 -6.62 -2.14 -18.10
N PHE A 73 -7.87 -1.69 -18.05
CA PHE A 73 -8.27 -0.54 -17.27
C PHE A 73 -8.26 -0.85 -15.78
N ALA A 74 -8.83 -1.99 -15.37
CA ALA A 74 -8.87 -2.40 -13.96
C ALA A 74 -7.44 -2.58 -13.40
N ARG A 75 -6.56 -3.22 -14.18
CA ARG A 75 -5.12 -3.36 -13.87
C ARG A 75 -4.45 -2.00 -13.74
N SER A 76 -4.63 -1.08 -14.68
CA SER A 76 -4.04 0.26 -14.59
C SER A 76 -4.49 1.02 -13.34
N ARG A 77 -5.75 0.85 -12.92
CA ARG A 77 -6.26 1.41 -11.67
C ARG A 77 -5.65 0.78 -10.42
N ALA A 78 -5.39 -0.53 -10.45
CA ALA A 78 -4.67 -1.21 -9.39
C ALA A 78 -3.20 -0.75 -9.32
N ASP A 79 -2.52 -0.68 -10.47
CA ASP A 79 -1.14 -0.20 -10.58
C ASP A 79 -0.99 1.21 -9.99
N GLN A 80 -1.92 2.13 -10.28
CA GLN A 80 -1.91 3.46 -9.67
C GLN A 80 -2.10 3.43 -8.16
N ALA A 81 -3.08 2.67 -7.66
CA ALA A 81 -3.34 2.59 -6.22
C ALA A 81 -2.16 1.96 -5.45
N MET A 82 -1.47 1.00 -6.09
CA MET A 82 -0.24 0.40 -5.59
C MET A 82 0.90 1.42 -5.52
N MET A 83 1.08 2.25 -6.56
CA MET A 83 2.08 3.33 -6.55
C MET A 83 1.80 4.36 -5.46
N ASP A 84 0.55 4.80 -5.33
CA ASP A 84 0.14 5.78 -4.31
C ASP A 84 0.47 5.27 -2.89
N LEU A 85 0.19 3.99 -2.62
CA LEU A 85 0.52 3.35 -1.35
C LEU A 85 2.03 3.28 -1.10
N MET A 86 2.81 2.87 -2.10
CA MET A 86 4.27 2.76 -1.96
C MET A 86 4.91 4.13 -1.72
N HIS A 87 4.50 5.16 -2.44
CA HIS A 87 4.98 6.52 -2.23
C HIS A 87 4.68 7.03 -0.82
N ALA A 88 3.46 6.80 -0.32
CA ALA A 88 3.11 7.21 1.04
C ALA A 88 3.93 6.47 2.12
N LEU A 89 4.22 5.16 1.91
CA LEU A 89 5.08 4.39 2.80
C LEU A 89 6.53 4.91 2.78
N ASP A 90 7.06 5.24 1.60
CA ASP A 90 8.42 5.76 1.45
C ASP A 90 8.58 7.14 2.09
N GLU A 91 7.59 8.03 1.92
CA GLU A 91 7.56 9.33 2.60
C GLU A 91 7.56 9.16 4.12
N PHE A 92 6.81 8.19 4.63
CA PHE A 92 6.70 7.94 6.06
C PHE A 92 8.01 7.40 6.66
N ASP A 93 8.62 6.42 5.98
CA ASP A 93 9.93 5.90 6.38
C ASP A 93 10.99 7.00 6.39
N GLY A 94 10.94 7.92 5.41
CA GLY A 94 11.80 9.10 5.37
C GLY A 94 11.60 10.00 6.60
N ARG A 95 10.35 10.31 6.96
CA ARG A 95 10.02 11.13 8.13
C ARG A 95 10.46 10.49 9.45
N LEU A 96 10.28 9.17 9.59
CA LEU A 96 10.73 8.45 10.78
C LEU A 96 12.25 8.45 10.93
N ARG A 97 12.99 8.23 9.84
CA ARG A 97 14.46 8.27 9.88
C ARG A 97 14.99 9.64 10.33
N LEU A 98 14.34 10.72 9.93
CA LEU A 98 14.70 12.08 10.34
C LEU A 98 14.48 12.35 11.83
N LEU A 99 13.59 11.59 12.49
CA LEU A 99 13.29 11.76 13.92
C LEU A 99 14.13 10.87 14.82
N ALA A 100 14.68 9.78 14.27
CA ALA A 100 15.58 8.88 14.97
C ALA A 100 17.07 9.28 14.89
N ALA A 101 17.39 10.33 14.11
CA ALA A 101 18.73 10.89 13.92
C ALA A 101 18.92 12.16 14.74
#